data_AF-A0A485J9V8-F1
#
_entry.id   AF-A0A485J9V8-F1
#
_cell.length_a   1.000
_cell.length_b   1.000
_cell.length_c   1.000
_cell.angle_alpha   90.00
_cell.angle_beta   90.00
_cell.angle_gamma   90.00
#
_symmetry.space_group_name_H-M   'P 1'
#
loop_
_entity.id
_entity.type
_entity.pdbx_description
1 polymer ?
#
loop_
_entity_poly.entity_id
_entity_poly.type
_entity_poly.pdbx_seq_one_letter_code
_entity_poly.pdbx_strand_id
1 'polypeptide(L)'
;MADKKLDTQLVNAGRSKKYTLGAVNSVIQRASSLVFDSVEAKKHATRNRANGELFYGRRGTLTHFSLQEAMCELEGGAGCVLFPCGAAAVLILFLLLSNRAIMC
;
A
#
# COMPACT_ATOMS: atom_id res chain seq x y z
N MET A 1 -1.64 22.66 -8.28
CA MET A 1 -0.58 21.66 -7.96
C MET A 1 0.56 21.95 -8.91
N ALA A 2 1.74 22.29 -8.40
CA ALA A 2 2.88 22.63 -9.26
C ALA A 2 3.21 21.43 -10.15
N ASP A 3 3.38 21.69 -11.45
CA ASP A 3 3.77 20.72 -12.47
C ASP A 3 5.18 20.21 -12.16
N LYS A 4 5.28 19.25 -11.22
CA LYS A 4 6.53 18.55 -10.95
C LYS A 4 6.86 17.79 -12.22
N LYS A 5 7.99 18.11 -12.85
CA LYS A 5 8.55 17.36 -13.97
C LYS A 5 8.48 15.86 -13.69
N LEU A 6 7.99 15.07 -14.64
CA LEU A 6 7.74 13.63 -14.49
C LEU A 6 8.94 12.89 -13.88
N ASP A 7 10.16 13.22 -14.31
CA ASP A 7 11.39 12.62 -13.78
C ASP A 7 11.55 12.83 -12.26
N THR A 8 11.15 14.01 -11.77
CA THR A 8 11.18 14.32 -10.33
C THR A 8 10.12 13.54 -9.57
N GLN A 9 8.96 13.29 -10.17
CA GLN A 9 7.92 12.45 -9.55
C GLN A 9 8.38 11.00 -9.47
N LEU A 10 8.88 10.44 -10.57
CA LEU A 10 9.38 9.06 -10.62
C LEU A 10 10.47 8.78 -9.57
N VAL A 11 11.36 9.76 -9.33
CA VAL A 11 12.45 9.61 -8.34
C VAL A 11 11.95 9.69 -6.90
N ASN A 12 10.89 10.45 -6.60
CA ASN A 12 10.49 10.79 -5.23
C ASN A 12 9.19 10.12 -4.76
N ALA A 13 8.36 9.61 -5.67
CA ALA A 13 7.06 9.03 -5.35
C ALA A 13 7.20 7.89 -4.33
N GLY A 14 6.34 7.90 -3.31
CA GLY A 14 6.33 6.88 -2.24
C GLY A 14 7.55 6.85 -1.32
N ARG A 15 8.46 7.85 -1.38
CA ARG A 15 9.65 7.96 -0.51
C ARG A 15 9.43 8.84 0.72
N SER A 16 8.21 8.78 1.27
CA SER A 16 7.87 9.43 2.54
C SER A 16 8.78 8.95 3.68
N LYS A 17 9.18 9.86 4.58
CA LYS A 17 10.10 9.56 5.70
C LYS A 17 9.68 8.36 6.56
N LYS A 18 8.36 8.15 6.71
CA LYS A 18 7.76 7.01 7.43
C LYS A 18 8.15 5.63 6.84
N TYR A 19 8.47 5.56 5.54
CA TYR A 19 8.84 4.32 4.86
C TYR A 19 10.35 4.18 4.69
N THR A 20 11.08 5.29 4.57
CA THR A 20 12.52 5.26 4.32
C THR A 20 13.36 5.16 5.60
N LEU A 21 12.83 5.63 6.74
CA LEU A 21 13.48 5.53 8.06
C LEU A 21 14.95 6.02 8.06
N GLY A 22 15.23 7.09 7.32
CA GLY A 22 16.58 7.68 7.20
C GLY A 22 17.40 7.17 6.02
N ALA A 23 16.96 6.13 5.33
CA ALA A 23 17.57 5.68 4.09
C ALA A 23 17.05 6.47 2.87
N VAL A 24 17.71 6.27 1.72
CA VAL A 24 17.26 6.82 0.44
C VAL A 24 16.01 6.07 -0.06
N ASN A 25 16.05 4.74 -0.01
CA ASN A 25 14.97 3.86 -0.44
C ASN A 25 14.05 3.49 0.72
N SER A 26 12.85 3.02 0.41
CA SER A 26 11.98 2.44 1.44
C SER A 26 12.60 1.18 2.02
N VAL A 27 12.29 0.91 3.29
CA VAL A 27 12.76 -0.30 3.96
C VAL A 27 12.09 -1.54 3.37
N ILE A 28 12.81 -2.66 3.40
CA ILE A 28 12.28 -3.98 3.04
C ILE A 28 11.80 -4.67 4.31
N GLN A 29 10.53 -4.47 4.65
CA GLN A 29 9.91 -5.06 5.83
C GLN A 29 9.18 -6.36 5.45
N ARG A 30 9.86 -7.50 5.63
CA ARG A 30 9.30 -8.84 5.40
C ARG A 30 8.59 -9.33 6.66
N ALA A 31 7.28 -9.48 6.61
CA ALA A 31 6.50 -9.98 7.72
C ALA A 31 5.22 -10.65 7.25
N SER A 32 4.86 -11.79 7.85
CA SER A 32 3.51 -12.36 7.78
C SER A 32 2.68 -11.89 8.97
N SER A 33 3.25 -11.99 10.18
CA SER A 33 2.64 -11.54 11.44
C SER A 33 3.27 -10.24 11.92
N LEU A 34 2.44 -9.33 12.45
CA LEU A 34 2.87 -8.07 13.06
C LEU A 34 2.45 -8.06 14.53
N VAL A 35 3.34 -7.58 15.39
CA VAL A 35 3.13 -7.54 16.85
C VAL A 35 2.46 -6.23 17.24
N PHE A 36 1.63 -6.27 18.28
CA PHE A 36 0.97 -5.10 18.86
C PHE A 36 1.35 -5.02 20.33
N ASP A 37 1.72 -3.82 20.78
CA ASP A 37 2.14 -3.60 22.18
C ASP A 37 0.98 -3.73 23.17
N SER A 38 -0.27 -3.57 22.70
CA SER A 38 -1.46 -3.72 23.52
C SER A 38 -2.67 -4.18 22.71
N VAL A 39 -3.71 -4.64 23.42
CA VAL A 39 -5.01 -4.96 22.81
C VAL A 39 -5.65 -3.72 22.19
N GLU A 40 -5.42 -2.54 22.75
CA GLU A 40 -5.88 -1.27 22.21
C GLU A 40 -5.20 -0.95 20.87
N ALA A 41 -3.88 -1.09 20.80
CA ALA A 41 -3.12 -0.92 19.56
C ALA A 41 -3.60 -1.89 18.47
N LYS A 42 -3.89 -3.15 18.83
CA LYS A 42 -4.50 -4.12 17.92
C LYS A 42 -5.88 -3.67 17.42
N LYS A 43 -6.73 -3.12 18.30
CA LYS A 43 -8.06 -2.61 17.89
C LYS A 43 -7.94 -1.40 16.96
N HIS A 44 -6.98 -0.51 17.22
CA HIS A 44 -6.64 0.59 16.31
C HIS A 44 -6.23 0.08 14.92
N ALA A 45 -5.27 -0.85 14.89
CA ALA A 45 -4.79 -1.48 13.67
C ALA A 45 -5.91 -2.21 12.91
N THR A 46 -6.83 -2.87 13.64
CA THR A 46 -7.97 -3.55 13.03
C THR A 46 -8.90 -2.58 12.30
N ARG A 47 -9.18 -1.41 12.88
CA ARG A 47 -10.00 -0.37 12.23
C ARG A 47 -9.33 0.21 10.99
N ASN A 48 -8.01 0.39 11.05
CA ASN A 48 -7.23 1.02 9.98
C ASN A 48 -6.52 0.02 9.04
N ARG A 49 -6.90 -1.28 9.07
CA ARG A 49 -6.24 -2.35 8.30
C ARG A 49 -6.28 -2.18 6.78
N ALA A 50 -7.12 -1.29 6.27
CA ALA A 50 -7.23 -0.93 4.85
C ALA A 50 -6.68 0.49 4.55
N ASN A 51 -6.21 1.21 5.57
CA ASN A 51 -5.80 2.61 5.51
C ASN A 51 -4.30 2.80 5.79
N GLY A 52 -3.48 1.81 5.44
CA GLY A 52 -2.02 1.90 5.58
C GLY A 52 -1.47 1.68 6.99
N GLU A 53 -2.28 1.14 7.91
CA GLU A 53 -1.83 0.75 9.24
C GLU A 53 -1.32 -0.70 9.25
N LEU A 54 -0.20 -0.94 9.94
CA LEU A 54 0.40 -2.26 10.08
C LEU A 54 -0.55 -3.20 10.85
N PHE A 55 -1.02 -4.26 10.19
CA PHE A 55 -1.94 -5.22 10.79
C PHE A 55 -1.55 -6.69 10.54
N TYR A 56 -1.42 -7.08 9.28
CA TYR A 56 -1.02 -8.44 8.88
C TYR A 56 -0.36 -8.38 7.51
N GLY A 57 0.63 -9.23 7.24
CA GLY A 57 1.44 -9.18 6.00
C GLY A 57 0.60 -9.22 4.72
N ARG A 58 -0.55 -9.91 4.74
CA ARG A 58 -1.50 -9.93 3.61
C ARG A 58 -2.10 -8.55 3.29
N ARG A 59 -2.27 -7.69 4.30
CA ARG A 59 -2.78 -6.32 4.13
C ARG A 59 -1.67 -5.33 3.76
N GLY A 60 -0.41 -5.76 3.78
CA GLY A 60 0.76 -4.94 3.46
C GLY A 60 1.63 -4.61 4.68
N THR A 61 2.84 -4.20 4.36
CA THR A 61 3.85 -3.67 5.29
C THR A 61 4.31 -2.29 4.77
N LEU A 62 5.24 -1.62 5.46
CA LEU A 62 5.74 -0.31 5.02
C LEU A 62 6.25 -0.31 3.56
N THR A 63 6.83 -1.43 3.11
CA THR A 63 7.28 -1.62 1.73
C THR A 63 6.11 -1.56 0.73
N HIS A 64 5.00 -2.21 1.06
CA HIS A 64 3.82 -2.28 0.22
C HIS A 64 3.11 -0.93 0.18
N PHE A 65 2.96 -0.28 1.33
CA PHE A 65 2.35 1.04 1.44
C PHE A 65 3.14 2.11 0.68
N SER A 66 4.47 2.04 0.72
CA SER A 66 5.36 2.90 -0.08
C SER A 66 5.08 2.77 -1.58
N LEU A 67 4.96 1.54 -2.10
CA LEU A 67 4.66 1.30 -3.51
C LEU A 67 3.24 1.77 -3.87
N GLN A 68 2.25 1.49 -3.04
CA GLN A 68 0.87 1.92 -3.27
C GLN A 68 0.77 3.45 -3.33
N GLU A 69 1.43 4.15 -2.41
CA GLU A 69 1.48 5.63 -2.39
C GLU A 69 2.17 6.17 -3.66
N ALA A 70 3.28 5.54 -4.09
CA ALA A 70 3.96 5.92 -5.33
C ALA A 70 3.06 5.78 -6.57
N MET A 71 2.39 4.63 -6.72
CA MET A 71 1.50 4.38 -7.85
C MET A 71 0.28 5.32 -7.85
N CYS A 72 -0.28 5.61 -6.68
CA CYS A 72 -1.36 6.59 -6.54
C CYS A 72 -0.93 8.01 -6.94
N GLU A 73 0.28 8.44 -6.54
CA GLU A 73 0.82 9.76 -6.92
C GLU A 73 1.02 9.86 -8.44
N LEU A 74 1.53 8.80 -9.08
CA LEU A 74 1.83 8.78 -10.52
C LEU A 74 0.57 8.70 -11.40
N GLU A 75 -0.42 7.90 -11.01
CA GLU A 75 -1.65 7.68 -11.78
C GLU A 75 -2.79 8.64 -11.39
N GLY A 76 -2.63 9.40 -10.30
CA GLY A 76 -3.70 10.24 -9.74
C GLY A 76 -4.87 9.46 -9.13
N GLY A 77 -4.65 8.19 -8.76
CA GLY A 77 -5.68 7.28 -8.24
C GLY A 77 -5.92 7.43 -6.73
N ALA A 78 -7.17 7.22 -6.28
CA ALA A 78 -7.53 7.27 -4.86
C ALA A 78 -6.97 6.11 -4.02
N GLY A 79 -6.55 5.03 -4.66
CA GLY A 79 -5.97 3.85 -4.01
C GLY A 79 -5.30 2.93 -5.04
N CYS A 80 -4.38 2.10 -4.56
CA CYS A 80 -3.65 1.12 -5.37
C CYS A 80 -3.77 -0.26 -4.73
N VAL A 81 -4.09 -1.28 -5.51
CA VAL A 81 -4.16 -2.68 -5.05
C VAL A 81 -3.05 -3.46 -5.72
N LEU A 82 -2.31 -4.25 -4.93
CA LEU A 82 -1.17 -5.03 -5.39
C LEU A 82 -1.60 -6.46 -5.71
N PHE A 83 -1.07 -6.98 -6.83
CA PHE A 83 -1.31 -8.34 -7.31
C PHE A 83 0.02 -9.02 -7.65
N PRO A 84 0.07 -10.36 -7.61
CA PRO A 84 1.31 -11.09 -7.90
C PRO A 84 1.75 -10.99 -9.37
N CYS A 85 0.81 -10.71 -10.30
CA CYS A 85 1.09 -10.49 -11.72
C CYS A 85 -0.04 -9.69 -12.39
N GLY A 86 0.22 -9.22 -13.61
CA GLY A 86 -0.75 -8.44 -14.39
C GLY A 86 -2.02 -9.24 -14.75
N ALA A 87 -1.89 -10.52 -15.09
CA ALA A 87 -3.05 -11.37 -15.39
C ALA A 87 -3.98 -11.53 -14.16
N ALA A 88 -3.41 -11.66 -12.97
CA ALA A 88 -4.18 -11.70 -11.72
C ALA A 88 -4.90 -10.36 -11.45
N ALA A 89 -4.24 -9.23 -11.72
CA ALA A 89 -4.85 -7.91 -11.57
C ALA A 89 -6.09 -7.76 -12.48
N VAL A 90 -5.97 -8.15 -13.75
CA VAL A 90 -7.06 -8.09 -14.72
C VAL A 90 -8.20 -9.03 -14.32
N LEU A 91 -7.91 -10.29 -14.01
CA LEU A 91 -8.94 -11.27 -13.63
C LEU A 91 -9.71 -10.83 -12.39
N ILE A 92 -9.02 -10.35 -11.36
CA ILE A 92 -9.67 -9.89 -10.13
C ILE A 92 -10.49 -8.63 -10.37
N LEU A 93 -10.00 -7.70 -11.19
CA LEU A 93 -10.79 -6.53 -11.60
C LEU A 93 -12.10 -6.95 -12.29
N PHE A 94 -12.04 -7.87 -13.24
CA PHE A 94 -13.24 -8.40 -13.90
C PHE A 94 -14.18 -9.10 -12.91
N LEU A 95 -13.65 -9.93 -12.01
CA LEU A 95 -14.45 -10.64 -11.02
C LEU A 95 -15.19 -9.68 -10.06
N LEU A 96 -14.50 -8.66 -9.56
CA LEU A 96 -15.06 -7.67 -8.64
C LEU A 96 -16.15 -6.80 -9.28
N LEU A 97 -16.03 -6.51 -10.57
CA LEU A 97 -17.00 -5.71 -11.32
C LEU A 97 -18.18 -6.53 -11.86
N SER A 98 -17.96 -7.83 -12.11
CA SER A 98 -18.98 -8.73 -12.68
C SER A 98 -20.01 -9.20 -11.63
N ASN A 99 -19.60 -9.41 -10.39
CA ASN A 99 -20.50 -9.80 -9.30
C ASN A 99 -20.59 -8.71 -8.23
N ARG A 100 -21.77 -8.10 -8.08
CA ARG A 100 -22.09 -7.36 -6.85
C ARG A 100 -22.04 -8.34 -5.68
N ALA A 101 -21.03 -8.19 -4.83
CA ALA A 101 -20.77 -8.95 -3.59
C ALA A 101 -19.87 -10.20 -3.76
N ILE A 102 -18.61 -10.07 -3.33
CA ILE A 102 -18.06 -10.57 -2.05
C ILE A 102 -16.54 -10.40 -2.18
N MET A 103 -16.01 -9.34 -1.56
CA MET A 103 -14.57 -9.18 -1.37
C MET A 103 -14.30 -9.42 0.12
N CYS A 104 -13.57 -10.51 0.42
CA CYS A 104 -12.93 -10.74 1.71
C CYS A 104 -11.44 -10.40 1.60
#